data_AF-A0A8X6YDP8-F1
#
_entry.id   AF-A0A8X6YDP8-F1
#
_cell.length_a   1.000
_cell.length_b   1.000
_cell.length_c   1.000
_cell.angle_alpha   90.00
_cell.angle_beta   90.00
_cell.angle_gamma   90.00
#
_symmetry.space_group_name_H-M   'P 1'
#
loop_
_entity.id
_entity.type
_entity.pdbx_description
1 polymer ?
#
loop_
_entity_poly.entity_id
_entity_poly.type
_entity_poly.pdbx_seq_one_letter_code
_entity_poly.pdbx_strand_id
1 'polypeptide(L)'
;MHKLLQSERLYPLRYTSVQGLKPDGCQKRVAFCEWLLQHQNKDNGFIALILWTDEACFTRDGVFNHHNSDMGSQVIPHAIRPQEHQERWSLNVKAGILGDRLL
;
A
#
# COMPACT_ATOMS: atom_id res chain seq x y z
N MET A 1 -8.09 -34.62 3.01
CA MET A 1 -8.55 -33.21 3.00
C MET A 1 -8.67 -32.56 1.63
N HIS A 2 -8.27 -33.18 0.51
CA HIS A 2 -8.39 -32.54 -0.81
C HIS A 2 -9.73 -32.79 -1.53
N LYS A 3 -10.58 -33.69 -1.00
CA LYS A 3 -11.85 -34.11 -1.61
C LYS A 3 -13.09 -33.39 -1.07
N LEU A 4 -12.96 -32.64 0.04
CA LEU A 4 -14.09 -31.95 0.70
C LEU A 4 -14.38 -30.56 0.08
N LEU A 5 -13.37 -29.93 -0.51
CA LEU A 5 -13.50 -28.56 -1.05
C LEU A 5 -14.28 -28.50 -2.37
N GLN A 6 -14.30 -29.61 -3.11
CA GLN A 6 -14.91 -29.70 -4.43
C GLN A 6 -16.43 -29.95 -4.37
N SER A 7 -16.93 -30.59 -3.30
CA SER A 7 -18.36 -30.81 -3.09
C SER A 7 -19.12 -29.52 -2.74
N GLU A 8 -18.41 -28.51 -2.21
CA GLU A 8 -19.00 -27.26 -1.72
C GLU A 8 -18.80 -26.05 -2.66
N ARG A 9 -18.21 -26.23 -3.87
CA ARG A 9 -17.85 -25.12 -4.80
C ARG A 9 -17.09 -23.97 -4.12
N LEU A 10 -16.25 -24.27 -3.12
CA LEU A 10 -15.49 -23.25 -2.42
C LEU A 10 -14.21 -22.94 -3.19
N TYR A 11 -14.21 -21.79 -3.85
CA TYR A 11 -13.00 -21.22 -4.46
C TYR A 11 -12.08 -20.69 -3.36
N PRO A 12 -10.74 -20.85 -3.50
CA PRO A 12 -9.80 -20.21 -2.61
C PRO A 12 -9.97 -18.68 -2.69
N LEU A 13 -10.59 -18.10 -1.66
CA LEU A 13 -10.70 -16.66 -1.46
C LEU A 13 -9.31 -16.12 -1.15
N ARG A 14 -8.72 -15.40 -2.11
CA ARG A 14 -7.54 -14.58 -1.87
C ARG A 14 -7.99 -13.35 -1.10
N TYR A 15 -7.69 -13.30 0.19
CA TYR A 15 -7.93 -12.12 1.01
C TYR A 15 -6.97 -11.01 0.56
N THR A 16 -7.52 -9.96 -0.04
CA THR A 16 -6.78 -8.72 -0.27
C THR A 16 -6.90 -7.89 0.99
N SER A 17 -5.77 -7.61 1.65
CA SER A 17 -5.74 -6.61 2.72
C SER A 17 -6.08 -5.26 2.09
N VAL A 18 -7.23 -4.69 2.46
CA VAL A 18 -7.62 -3.34 2.07
C VAL A 18 -7.52 -2.44 3.28
N GLN A 19 -7.04 -1.21 3.07
CA GLN A 19 -7.07 -0.20 4.11
C GLN A 19 -8.50 -0.07 4.64
N GLY A 20 -8.67 -0.15 5.96
CA GLY A 20 -9.97 0.08 6.60
C GLY A 20 -10.42 1.51 6.36
N LEU A 21 -11.23 1.73 5.32
CA LEU A 21 -11.76 3.05 5.00
C LEU A 21 -12.79 3.42 6.07
N LYS A 22 -12.67 4.64 6.61
CA LYS A 22 -13.78 5.26 7.34
C LYS A 22 -15.00 5.30 6.40
N PRO A 23 -16.25 5.33 6.92
CA PRO A 23 -17.46 5.34 6.09
C PRO A 23 -17.43 6.38 4.96
N ASP A 24 -16.92 7.58 5.23
CA ASP A 24 -16.82 8.67 4.23
C ASP A 24 -15.61 8.55 3.29
N GLY A 25 -14.70 7.62 3.56
CA GLY A 25 -13.44 7.45 2.83
C GLY A 25 -13.68 7.05 1.38
N CYS A 26 -14.67 6.20 1.12
CA CYS A 26 -15.06 5.81 -0.24
C CYS A 26 -15.57 7.02 -1.03
N GLN A 27 -16.50 7.79 -0.47
CA GLN A 27 -17.08 8.96 -1.15
C GLN A 27 -16.02 10.02 -1.45
N LYS A 28 -15.13 10.30 -0.50
CA LYS A 28 -14.03 11.26 -0.71
C LYS A 28 -13.07 10.81 -1.81
N ARG A 29 -12.78 9.51 -1.89
CA ARG A 29 -11.94 8.94 -2.98
C ARG A 29 -12.62 9.07 -4.34
N VAL A 30 -13.91 8.74 -4.43
CA VAL A 30 -14.67 8.88 -5.68
C VAL A 30 -14.71 10.34 -6.13
N ALA A 31 -15.06 11.26 -5.24
CA ALA A 31 -15.10 12.69 -5.55
C ALA A 31 -13.75 13.23 -6.02
N PHE A 32 -12.64 12.79 -5.41
CA PHE A 32 -11.29 13.15 -5.84
C PHE A 32 -10.99 12.59 -7.24
N CYS A 33 -11.29 11.31 -7.50
CA CYS A 33 -11.08 10.71 -8.81
C CYS A 33 -11.89 11.42 -9.91
N GLU A 34 -13.16 11.76 -9.64
CA GLU A 34 -14.01 12.51 -10.57
C GLU A 34 -13.44 13.90 -10.84
N TRP A 35 -13.02 14.63 -9.80
CA TRP A 35 -12.37 15.92 -9.94
C TRP A 35 -11.09 15.83 -10.78
N LEU A 36 -10.24 14.83 -10.53
CA LEU A 36 -8.99 14.63 -11.25
C LEU A 36 -9.23 14.35 -12.74
N LEU A 37 -10.19 13.46 -13.04
CA LEU A 37 -10.60 13.14 -14.42
C LEU A 37 -11.18 14.36 -15.15
N GLN A 38 -11.98 15.18 -14.47
CA GLN A 38 -12.52 16.40 -15.07
C GLN A 38 -11.42 17.40 -15.46
N HIS A 39 -10.37 17.54 -14.65
CA HIS A 39 -9.25 18.42 -14.98
C HIS A 39 -8.42 17.85 -16.13
N GLN A 40 -8.14 16.56 -16.10
CA GLN A 40 -7.43 15.87 -17.18
C GLN A 40 -8.18 15.91 -18.52
N ASN A 41 -9.52 15.84 -18.51
CA ASN A 41 -10.32 15.95 -19.72
C ASN A 41 -10.38 17.38 -20.29
N LYS A 42 -10.15 18.40 -19.46
CA LYS A 42 -10.06 19.81 -19.90
C LYS A 42 -8.66 20.14 -20.41
N ASP A 43 -7.65 19.58 -19.76
CA ASP A 43 -6.24 19.73 -20.11
C ASP A 43 -5.54 18.37 -20.00
N ASN A 44 -5.23 17.77 -21.15
CA ASN A 44 -4.58 16.46 -21.23
C ASN A 44 -3.20 16.42 -20.55
N GLY A 45 -2.59 17.57 -20.21
CA GLY A 45 -1.32 17.65 -19.49
C GLY A 45 -1.46 17.75 -17.97
N PHE A 46 -2.68 17.89 -17.44
CA PHE A 46 -2.90 18.26 -16.03
C PHE A 46 -2.22 17.31 -15.04
N ILE A 47 -2.42 16.00 -15.20
CA ILE A 47 -1.82 14.99 -14.30
C ILE A 47 -0.29 15.02 -14.33
N ALA A 48 0.32 15.32 -15.48
CA ALA A 48 1.77 15.39 -15.61
C ALA A 48 2.38 16.60 -14.88
N LEU A 49 1.57 17.63 -14.60
CA LEU A 49 1.96 18.82 -13.83
C LEU A 49 1.79 18.63 -12.31
N ILE A 50 1.18 17.53 -11.87
CA ILE A 50 1.05 17.21 -10.45
C ILE A 50 2.39 16.66 -9.95
N LEU A 51 2.96 17.29 -8.92
CA LEU A 51 4.11 16.76 -8.18
C LEU A 51 3.62 15.74 -7.16
N TRP A 52 3.92 14.47 -7.41
CA TRP A 52 3.64 13.36 -6.49
C TRP A 52 4.79 13.21 -5.50
N THR A 53 4.53 13.24 -4.21
CA THR A 53 5.58 13.06 -3.19
C THR A 53 5.20 11.98 -2.20
N ASP A 54 6.15 11.16 -1.78
CA ASP A 54 5.96 10.17 -0.73
C ASP A 54 7.20 10.09 0.18
N GLU A 55 7.01 9.56 1.38
CA GLU A 55 8.08 9.24 2.33
C GLU A 55 8.12 7.72 2.54
N ALA A 56 9.27 7.12 2.28
CA ALA A 56 9.51 5.70 2.53
C ALA A 56 10.54 5.54 3.65
N CYS A 57 10.29 4.62 4.58
CA CYS A 57 11.22 4.27 5.65
C CYS A 57 11.90 2.94 5.31
N PHE A 58 13.23 2.96 5.24
CA PHE A 58 14.05 1.77 5.08
C PHE A 58 14.56 1.36 6.45
N THR A 59 14.32 0.12 6.84
CA THR A 59 14.92 -0.46 8.03
C THR A 59 15.74 -1.66 7.63
N ARG A 60 16.62 -2.11 8.52
CA ARG A 60 17.38 -3.34 8.30
C ARG A 60 16.51 -4.57 8.05
N ASP A 61 15.27 -4.58 8.54
CA ASP A 61 14.31 -5.67 8.40
C ASP A 61 13.44 -5.58 7.12
N GLY A 62 13.61 -4.53 6.31
CA GLY A 62 12.91 -4.35 5.04
C GLY A 62 12.51 -2.90 4.73
N VAL A 63 11.96 -2.71 3.53
CA VAL A 63 11.40 -1.43 3.05
C VAL A 63 9.99 -1.27 3.62
N PHE A 64 9.81 -0.35 4.55
CA PHE A 64 8.52 0.08 5.04
C PHE A 64 8.02 1.27 4.20
N ASN A 65 7.22 0.98 3.17
CA ASN A 65 6.32 2.01 2.63
C ASN A 65 4.97 1.84 3.33
N HIS A 66 4.42 2.91 3.92
CA HIS A 66 3.12 2.88 4.59
C HIS A 66 2.00 2.36 3.67
N HIS A 67 2.11 2.60 2.35
CA HIS A 67 1.19 2.11 1.32
C HIS A 67 1.42 0.64 0.91
N ASN A 68 2.60 0.08 1.19
CA ASN A 68 2.96 -1.32 0.88
C ASN A 68 2.89 -2.22 2.12
N SER A 69 2.24 -1.75 3.18
CA SER A 69 2.11 -2.44 4.47
C SER A 69 1.07 -3.56 4.37
N ASP A 70 1.42 -4.70 3.77
CA ASP A 70 0.74 -5.95 4.07
C ASP A 70 1.12 -6.35 5.51
N MET A 71 0.30 -5.93 6.49
CA MET A 71 0.36 -6.49 7.84
C MET A 71 -0.17 -7.92 7.83
N GLY A 72 0.67 -8.82 7.34
CA GLY A 72 0.46 -10.27 7.33
C GLY A 72 1.45 -11.00 8.22
N SER A 73 1.83 -10.46 9.39
CA SER A 73 2.44 -11.28 10.44
C SER A 73 1.37 -11.67 11.47
N GLN A 74 0.46 -12.56 11.08
CA GLN A 74 -0.19 -13.42 12.06
C GLN A 74 0.78 -14.53 12.41
N VAL A 75 1.79 -14.21 13.22
CA VAL A 75 2.63 -15.21 13.88
C VAL A 75 2.56 -14.95 15.38
N ILE A 76 1.64 -15.69 16.00
CA ILE A 76 1.66 -16.27 17.35
C ILE A 76 2.59 -15.53 18.36
N PRO A 77 2.08 -14.96 19.47
CA PRO A 77 2.86 -14.17 20.43
C PRO A 77 3.90 -14.94 21.28
N HIS A 78 4.33 -16.13 20.85
CA HIS A 78 5.31 -16.97 21.57
C HIS A 78 6.43 -17.55 20.70
N ALA A 79 6.70 -17.01 19.52
CA ALA A 79 7.95 -17.29 18.81
C ALA A 79 9.02 -16.29 19.24
N ILE A 80 9.92 -16.70 20.15
CA ILE A 80 11.16 -15.98 20.41
C ILE A 80 11.97 -16.03 19.11
N ARG A 81 11.97 -14.92 18.36
CA ARG A 81 12.90 -14.74 17.24
C ARG A 81 14.26 -14.38 17.85
N PRO A 82 15.35 -15.07 17.47
CA PRO A 82 16.70 -14.58 17.75
C PRO A 82 16.82 -13.18 17.14
N GLN A 83 17.05 -12.18 18.00
CA GLN A 83 17.39 -10.84 17.55
C GLN A 83 18.82 -10.91 17.04
N GLU A 84 19.01 -11.19 15.74
CA GLU A 84 20.35 -11.39 15.18
C GLU A 84 21.21 -10.12 15.13
N HIS A 85 20.72 -8.95 15.57
CA HIS A 85 21.57 -7.76 15.74
C HIS A 85 21.05 -6.79 16.81
N GLN A 86 21.97 -6.26 17.62
CA GLN A 86 21.68 -5.29 18.70
C GLN A 86 21.43 -3.87 18.17
N GLU A 87 21.90 -3.54 16.96
CA GLU A 87 21.76 -2.21 16.36
C GLU A 87 20.54 -2.09 15.46
N ARG A 88 19.64 -1.16 15.82
CA ARG A 88 18.50 -0.73 15.01
C ARG A 88 18.88 0.55 14.28
N TRP A 89 18.74 0.56 12.96
CA TRP A 89 18.78 1.79 12.17
C TRP A 89 17.56 1.87 11.25
N SER A 90 17.14 3.09 10.99
CA SER A 90 16.15 3.43 9.99
C SER A 90 16.65 4.62 9.17
N LEU A 91 16.29 4.63 7.88
CA LEU A 91 16.56 5.71 6.96
C LEU A 91 15.25 6.12 6.31
N ASN A 92 14.86 7.37 6.47
CA ASN A 92 13.70 7.91 5.77
C ASN A 92 14.18 8.58 4.47
N VAL A 93 13.51 8.24 3.37
CA VAL A 93 13.74 8.82 2.06
C VAL A 93 12.47 9.52 1.61
N LYS A 94 12.62 10.73 1.08
CA LYS A 94 11.55 11.48 0.41
C LYS A 94 11.92 11.63 -1.05
N ALA A 95 10.96 11.43 -1.93
CA ALA A 95 11.15 11.63 -3.36
C ALA A 95 9.92 12.28 -3.98
N GLY A 96 10.14 13.04 -5.05
CA GLY A 96 9.09 13.65 -5.86
C GLY A 96 9.04 13.06 -7.27
N ILE A 97 7.86 12.94 -7.87
CA ILE A 97 7.69 12.60 -9.29
C ILE A 97 6.89 13.70 -9.95
N LEU A 98 7.44 14.31 -11.01
CA LEU A 98 6.77 15.31 -11.83
C LEU A 98 6.83 14.87 -13.29
N GLY A 99 5.69 14.52 -13.86
CA GLY A 99 5.62 13.93 -15.20
C GLY A 99 6.43 12.63 -15.28
N ASP A 100 7.53 12.67 -16.03
CA ASP A 100 8.48 11.58 -16.23
C ASP A 100 9.77 11.71 -15.42
N ARG A 101 9.87 12.71 -14.53
CA ARG A 101 11.08 13.03 -13.76
C ARG A 101 10.95 12.64 -12.30
N LEU A 102 11.97 11.95 -11.79
CA LEU A 102 12.21 11.75 -10.36
C LEU A 102 13.03 12.91 -9.80
N LEU A 103 12.60 13.46 -8.67
CA LEU A 103 13.21 14.59 -7.95
C LEU A 103 13.68 14.16 -6.56
#